data_AF-A0A7S3NJP4-F1
#
_entry.id   AF-A0A7S3NJP4-F1
#
_cell.length_a   1.000
_cell.length_b   1.000
_cell.length_c   1.000
_cell.angle_alpha   90.00
_cell.angle_beta   90.00
_cell.angle_gamma   90.00
#
_symmetry.space_group_name_H-M   'P 1'
#
loop_
_entity.id
_entity.type
_entity.pdbx_description
1 polymer ?
#
loop_
_entity_poly.entity_id
_entity_poly.type
_entity_poly.pdbx_seq_one_letter_code
_entity_poly.pdbx_strand_id
1 'polypeptide(L)'
;MSLLASIPLVGRFFGEDDTLSFATMEDAQHLVEKLVSELQAQRAEVDASKATAAQVAEEHRKSLRADVAALEQHKSQLEVALANIEAQIRVKKSLLSALVTVKTKLTFDILVRADDVTTNAIIEAFGNDLVFKAKSQEATDALLKRDAEDDQKLADGIALAVERNVLDAHVQVEPVHTINVTGRSADQVAEIVYTKCMESEENENELTGRIVVIQGLSGCGKGTTVSKLLQRFHAAVAWSNGNVFRSLTLLALEHCKQRNIEFSESILTPENFRMWINCFQFDLFPEGYDISIRGEGVSARVSQIANTILKQPNVAKFIPTVASYSQGEVVSFAQMCMTKMARDGLTVLVEGRAPTLAYIRSPYRFELTMNDPSLLGARRVAQRLLHLALENIQQPPDDTDPYEQDSIPSQAHIDAALSAALAAL
;
A
#
# COMPACT_ATOMS: atom_id res chain seq x y z
N MET A 1 65.64 -24.29 -70.43
CA MET A 1 64.92 -24.61 -71.69
C MET A 1 63.40 -24.50 -71.56
N SER A 2 62.77 -24.85 -70.43
CA SER A 2 61.30 -24.79 -70.27
C SER A 2 60.65 -23.39 -70.33
N LEU A 3 61.40 -22.28 -70.16
CA LEU A 3 60.84 -20.92 -70.27
C LEU A 3 60.83 -20.35 -71.71
N LEU A 4 61.61 -20.92 -72.63
CA LEU A 4 61.68 -20.46 -74.02
C LEU A 4 60.56 -21.04 -74.90
N ALA A 5 59.97 -22.17 -74.50
CA ALA A 5 58.89 -22.84 -75.24
C ALA A 5 57.54 -22.09 -75.18
N SER A 6 57.37 -21.16 -74.24
CA SER A 6 56.14 -20.37 -74.04
C SER A 6 56.11 -19.07 -74.84
N ILE A 7 57.14 -18.79 -75.66
CA ILE A 7 57.14 -17.66 -76.61
C ILE A 7 56.62 -18.20 -77.95
N PRO A 8 55.46 -17.72 -78.47
CA PRO A 8 54.82 -18.26 -79.67
C PRO A 8 55.70 -18.30 -80.93
N LEU A 9 56.78 -17.52 -80.94
CA LEU A 9 57.69 -17.41 -82.06
C LEU A 9 58.72 -18.55 -82.16
N VAL A 10 59.04 -19.20 -81.05
CA VAL A 10 60.07 -20.24 -81.00
C VAL A 10 59.59 -21.51 -81.70
N GLY A 11 58.29 -21.81 -81.63
CA GLY A 11 57.69 -23.00 -82.29
C GLY A 11 57.74 -23.00 -83.82
N ARG A 12 58.08 -21.89 -84.49
CA ARG A 12 58.21 -21.83 -85.96
C ARG A 12 59.59 -22.24 -86.50
N PHE A 13 60.60 -22.41 -85.65
CA PHE A 13 62.00 -22.69 -86.06
C PHE A 13 62.52 -24.05 -85.58
N PHE A 14 61.66 -24.89 -85.00
CA PHE A 14 61.96 -26.27 -84.62
C PHE A 14 61.42 -27.22 -85.69
N GLY A 15 62.30 -28.04 -86.27
CA GLY A 15 61.92 -29.22 -87.08
C GLY A 15 61.66 -30.44 -86.18
N GLU A 16 61.23 -31.55 -86.78
CA GLU A 16 60.84 -32.79 -86.07
C GLU A 16 61.93 -33.41 -85.16
N ASP A 17 63.19 -32.99 -85.30
CA ASP A 17 64.36 -33.52 -84.56
C ASP A 17 64.91 -32.60 -83.45
N ASP A 18 64.17 -31.58 -83.02
CA ASP A 18 64.57 -30.66 -81.93
C ASP A 18 65.90 -29.89 -82.15
N THR A 19 66.41 -29.83 -83.38
CA THR A 19 67.60 -29.04 -83.74
C THR A 19 67.22 -27.74 -84.45
N LEU A 20 67.68 -26.60 -83.91
CA LEU A 20 67.56 -25.28 -84.54
C LEU A 20 68.37 -25.23 -85.85
N SER A 21 67.67 -25.14 -86.98
CA SER A 21 68.28 -24.93 -88.29
C SER A 21 68.04 -23.48 -88.72
N PHE A 22 69.12 -22.70 -88.81
CA PHE A 22 69.11 -21.36 -89.39
C PHE A 22 69.62 -21.48 -90.82
N ALA A 23 68.86 -20.98 -91.80
CA ALA A 23 69.28 -21.01 -93.20
C ALA A 23 70.49 -20.09 -93.44
N THR A 24 70.62 -19.00 -92.65
CA THR A 24 71.75 -18.07 -92.67
C THR A 24 72.06 -17.48 -91.27
N MET A 25 73.27 -16.94 -91.08
CA MET A 25 73.66 -16.22 -89.84
C MET A 25 72.80 -14.96 -89.61
N GLU A 26 72.26 -14.39 -90.69
CA GLU A 26 71.39 -13.22 -90.70
C GLU A 26 70.00 -13.53 -90.08
N ASP A 27 69.47 -14.73 -90.34
CA ASP A 27 68.22 -15.21 -89.74
C ASP A 27 68.32 -15.38 -88.21
N ALA A 28 69.46 -15.87 -87.73
CA ALA A 28 69.73 -15.99 -86.30
C ALA A 28 69.82 -14.62 -85.61
N GLN A 29 70.44 -13.64 -86.27
CA GLN A 29 70.57 -12.28 -85.75
C GLN A 29 69.21 -11.56 -85.69
N HIS A 30 68.39 -11.69 -86.73
CA HIS A 30 67.03 -11.15 -86.76
C HIS A 30 66.11 -11.78 -85.69
N LEU A 31 66.25 -13.09 -85.43
CA LEU A 31 65.51 -13.75 -84.35
C LEU A 31 65.94 -13.25 -82.96
N VAL A 32 67.24 -13.04 -82.73
CA VAL A 32 67.76 -12.48 -81.47
C VAL A 32 67.25 -11.05 -81.27
N GLU A 33 67.31 -10.19 -82.29
CA GLU A 33 66.79 -8.83 -82.20
C GLU A 33 65.29 -8.80 -81.90
N LYS A 34 64.52 -9.70 -82.51
CA LYS A 34 63.08 -9.83 -82.24
C LYS A 34 62.78 -10.34 -80.83
N LEU A 35 63.53 -11.33 -80.33
CA LEU A 35 63.40 -11.82 -78.96
C LEU A 35 63.81 -10.77 -77.92
N VAL A 36 64.86 -10.00 -78.19
CA VAL A 36 65.28 -8.87 -77.33
C VAL A 36 64.19 -7.80 -77.30
N SER A 37 63.60 -7.47 -78.45
CA SER A 37 62.48 -6.53 -78.55
C SER A 37 61.23 -7.02 -77.79
N GLU A 38 60.86 -8.30 -77.93
CA GLU A 38 59.74 -8.91 -77.20
C GLU A 38 60.01 -8.96 -75.68
N LEU A 39 61.23 -9.30 -75.25
CA LEU A 39 61.60 -9.28 -73.83
C LEU A 39 61.62 -7.86 -73.25
N GLN A 40 62.04 -6.86 -74.03
CA GLN A 40 61.96 -5.46 -73.62
C GLN A 40 60.51 -4.99 -73.50
N ALA A 41 59.63 -5.40 -74.42
CA ALA A 41 58.21 -5.11 -74.35
C ALA A 41 57.55 -5.77 -73.12
N GLN A 42 57.83 -7.05 -72.87
CA GLN A 42 57.34 -7.76 -71.68
C GLN A 42 57.87 -7.15 -70.37
N ARG A 43 59.14 -6.72 -70.34
CA ARG A 43 59.71 -6.04 -69.18
C ARG A 43 59.03 -4.70 -68.92
N ALA A 44 58.78 -3.91 -69.97
CA ALA A 44 58.04 -2.66 -69.86
C ALA A 44 56.61 -2.87 -69.35
N GLU A 45 55.94 -3.94 -69.79
CA GLU A 45 54.60 -4.33 -69.32
C GLU A 45 54.61 -4.73 -67.83
N VAL A 46 55.60 -5.51 -67.40
CA VAL A 46 55.77 -5.87 -65.98
C VAL A 46 56.09 -4.66 -65.12
N ASP A 47 56.95 -3.75 -65.59
CA ASP A 47 57.32 -2.54 -64.85
C ASP A 47 56.12 -1.58 -64.76
N ALA A 48 55.30 -1.46 -65.81
CA ALA A 48 54.04 -0.72 -65.78
C ALA A 48 53.04 -1.34 -64.80
N SER A 49 52.86 -2.67 -64.81
CA SER A 49 51.99 -3.38 -63.87
C SER A 49 52.42 -3.19 -62.42
N LYS A 50 53.73 -3.25 -62.14
CA LYS A 50 54.28 -2.96 -60.80
C LYS A 50 54.04 -1.51 -60.37
N ALA A 51 54.18 -0.55 -61.27
CA ALA A 51 53.89 0.85 -60.99
C ALA A 51 52.41 1.06 -60.63
N THR A 52 51.49 0.46 -61.40
CA THR A 52 50.05 0.48 -61.09
C THR A 52 49.73 -0.18 -59.75
N ALA A 53 50.32 -1.35 -59.47
CA ALA A 53 50.12 -2.04 -58.19
C ALA A 53 50.64 -1.22 -57.00
N ALA A 54 51.78 -0.54 -57.16
CA ALA A 54 52.33 0.36 -56.14
C ALA A 54 51.43 1.58 -55.90
N GLN A 55 50.85 2.16 -56.95
CA GLN A 55 49.91 3.27 -56.84
C GLN A 55 48.62 2.84 -56.10
N VAL A 56 48.04 1.70 -56.46
CA VAL A 56 46.84 1.16 -55.79
C VAL A 56 47.12 0.87 -54.32
N ALA A 57 48.29 0.30 -54.00
CA ALA A 57 48.68 0.04 -52.61
C ALA A 57 48.81 1.34 -51.79
N GLU A 58 49.32 2.41 -52.40
CA GLU A 58 49.47 3.70 -51.73
C GLU A 58 48.11 4.40 -51.52
N GLU A 59 47.21 4.34 -52.51
CA GLU A 59 45.84 4.84 -52.37
C GLU A 59 45.08 4.09 -51.27
N HIS A 60 45.21 2.76 -51.21
CA HIS A 60 44.59 1.96 -50.15
C HIS A 60 45.16 2.29 -48.77
N ARG A 61 46.48 2.51 -48.63
CA ARG A 61 47.08 2.97 -47.37
C ARG A 61 46.57 4.34 -46.94
N LYS A 62 46.37 5.27 -47.88
CA LYS A 62 45.79 6.59 -47.58
C LYS A 62 44.35 6.47 -47.10
N SER A 63 43.53 5.64 -47.76
CA SER A 63 42.16 5.36 -47.31
C SER A 63 42.14 4.78 -45.89
N LEU A 64 42.96 3.75 -45.64
CA LEU A 64 43.03 3.09 -44.34
C LEU A 64 43.45 4.04 -43.22
N ARG A 65 44.40 4.95 -43.49
CA ARG A 65 44.81 5.98 -42.52
C ARG A 65 43.67 6.96 -42.20
N ALA A 66 42.87 7.34 -43.20
CA ALA A 66 41.71 8.20 -42.98
C ALA A 66 40.65 7.49 -42.12
N ASP A 67 40.38 6.21 -42.38
CA ASP A 67 39.42 5.42 -41.60
C ASP A 67 39.87 5.24 -40.15
N VAL A 68 41.17 4.96 -39.92
CA VAL A 68 41.74 4.86 -38.56
C VAL A 68 41.60 6.19 -37.81
N ALA A 69 41.91 7.32 -38.45
CA ALA A 69 41.74 8.64 -37.84
C ALA A 69 40.28 8.95 -37.48
N ALA A 70 39.33 8.57 -38.34
CA ALA A 70 37.90 8.72 -38.07
C ALA A 70 37.43 7.84 -36.89
N LEU A 71 37.94 6.61 -36.78
CA LEU A 71 37.63 5.72 -35.66
C LEU A 71 38.21 6.24 -34.34
N GLU A 72 39.43 6.78 -34.34
CA GLU A 72 40.02 7.40 -33.15
C GLU A 72 39.22 8.62 -32.68
N GLN A 73 38.75 9.45 -33.60
CA GLN A 73 37.87 10.57 -33.29
C GLN A 73 36.54 10.11 -32.66
N HIS A 74 35.91 9.07 -33.23
CA HIS A 74 34.65 8.54 -32.72
C HIS A 74 34.82 7.88 -31.34
N LYS A 75 35.94 7.17 -31.12
CA LYS A 75 36.31 6.63 -29.80
C LYS A 75 36.42 7.73 -28.75
N SER A 76 37.11 8.83 -29.07
CA SER A 76 37.24 9.97 -28.16
C SER A 76 35.88 10.59 -27.79
N GLN A 77 34.96 10.70 -28.76
CA GLN A 77 33.60 11.19 -28.50
C GLN A 77 32.81 10.26 -27.56
N LEU A 78 32.95 8.94 -27.71
CA LEU A 78 32.31 7.95 -26.83
C LEU A 78 32.84 8.01 -25.40
N GLU A 79 34.15 8.21 -25.22
CA GLU A 79 34.76 8.34 -23.89
C GLU A 79 34.23 9.58 -23.14
N VAL A 80 34.05 10.70 -23.84
CA VAL A 80 33.44 11.92 -23.27
C VAL A 80 31.96 11.69 -22.92
N ALA A 81 31.21 11.01 -23.78
CA ALA A 81 29.81 10.69 -23.52
C ALA A 81 29.65 9.77 -22.28
N LEU A 82 30.53 8.77 -22.14
CA LEU A 82 30.53 7.86 -20.99
C LEU A 82 30.82 8.63 -19.69
N ALA A 83 31.84 9.48 -19.67
CA ALA A 83 32.17 10.30 -18.51
C ALA A 83 31.00 11.21 -18.07
N ASN A 84 30.27 11.79 -19.03
CA ASN A 84 29.08 12.59 -18.74
C ASN A 84 27.94 11.76 -18.13
N ILE A 85 27.70 10.54 -18.62
CA ILE A 85 26.69 9.63 -18.07
C ILE A 85 27.05 9.23 -16.63
N GLU A 86 28.31 8.90 -16.38
CA GLU A 86 28.79 8.56 -15.03
C GLU A 86 28.62 9.73 -14.04
N ALA A 87 28.92 10.96 -14.48
CA ALA A 87 28.69 12.16 -13.68
C ALA A 87 27.21 12.36 -13.35
N GLN A 88 26.31 12.17 -14.33
CA GLN A 88 24.85 12.26 -14.10
C GLN A 88 24.35 11.19 -13.12
N ILE A 89 24.86 9.96 -13.22
CA ILE A 89 24.53 8.88 -12.28
C ILE A 89 24.97 9.24 -10.86
N ARG A 90 26.17 9.81 -10.68
CA ARG A 90 26.67 10.24 -9.38
C ARG A 90 25.78 11.32 -8.75
N VAL A 91 25.40 12.33 -9.53
CA VAL A 91 24.48 13.40 -9.06
C VAL A 91 23.13 12.81 -8.66
N LYS A 92 22.54 11.94 -9.49
CA LYS A 92 21.28 11.26 -9.17
C LYS A 92 21.39 10.41 -7.90
N LYS A 93 22.47 9.66 -7.70
CA LYS A 93 22.72 8.89 -6.48
C LYS A 93 22.83 9.79 -5.24
N SER A 94 23.53 10.92 -5.36
CA SER A 94 23.65 11.90 -4.27
C SER A 94 22.29 12.49 -3.90
N LEU A 95 21.50 12.91 -4.89
CA LEU A 95 20.15 13.42 -4.68
C LEU A 95 19.23 12.37 -4.06
N LEU A 96 19.31 11.12 -4.52
CA LEU A 96 18.57 10.00 -3.94
C LEU A 96 18.96 9.79 -2.47
N SER A 97 20.25 9.86 -2.12
CA SER A 97 20.70 9.74 -0.72
C SER A 97 20.21 10.92 0.13
N ALA A 98 20.20 12.14 -0.41
CA ALA A 98 19.71 13.33 0.29
C ALA A 98 18.19 13.25 0.51
N LEU A 99 17.42 12.81 -0.49
CA LEU A 99 15.99 12.53 -0.39
C LEU A 99 15.67 11.43 0.64
N VAL A 100 16.52 10.40 0.74
CA VAL A 100 16.40 9.35 1.77
C VAL A 100 16.74 9.86 3.17
N THR A 101 17.56 10.91 3.28
CA THR A 101 18.01 11.46 4.58
C THR A 101 17.00 12.45 5.19
N VAL A 102 16.10 13.04 4.40
CA VAL A 102 14.94 13.79 4.91
C VAL A 102 13.78 12.82 5.22
N LYS A 103 14.08 11.73 5.95
CA LYS A 103 13.05 10.95 6.62
C LYS A 103 12.70 11.68 7.91
N THR A 104 11.42 11.94 8.12
CA THR A 104 10.85 12.35 9.42
C THR A 104 11.39 11.38 10.47
N LYS A 105 12.32 11.85 11.30
CA LYS A 105 13.00 10.99 12.28
C LYS A 105 11.96 10.59 13.31
N LEU A 106 11.55 9.32 13.32
CA LEU A 106 10.60 8.81 14.29
C LEU A 106 11.28 8.81 15.66
N THR A 107 10.82 9.66 16.57
CA THR A 107 11.31 9.74 17.94
C THR A 107 10.44 8.88 18.88
N PHE A 108 10.97 8.56 20.05
CA PHE A 108 10.22 7.81 21.06
C PHE A 108 8.94 8.55 21.46
N ASP A 109 9.02 9.87 21.65
CA ASP A 109 7.86 10.72 21.95
C ASP A 109 6.76 10.62 20.88
N ILE A 110 7.13 10.52 19.60
CA ILE A 110 6.15 10.32 18.52
C ILE A 110 5.54 8.92 18.61
N LEU A 111 6.33 7.89 18.88
CA LEU A 111 5.83 6.51 18.95
C LEU A 111 4.87 6.29 20.13
N VAL A 112 5.21 6.81 21.32
CA VAL A 112 4.42 6.62 22.55
C VAL A 112 3.04 7.27 22.47
N ARG A 113 2.86 8.31 21.64
CA ARG A 113 1.54 8.92 21.41
C ARG A 113 0.50 7.94 20.89
N ALA A 114 0.93 6.95 20.09
CA ALA A 114 0.08 5.93 19.49
C ALA A 114 -1.22 6.45 18.87
N ASP A 115 -1.17 7.63 18.25
CA ASP A 115 -2.31 8.35 17.68
C ASP A 115 -2.21 8.44 16.14
N ASP A 116 -3.08 9.26 15.53
CA ASP A 116 -3.07 9.50 14.09
C ASP A 116 -1.79 10.22 13.61
N VAL A 117 -1.17 11.04 14.46
CA VAL A 117 0.12 11.69 14.18
C VAL A 117 1.22 10.64 14.08
N THR A 118 1.29 9.72 15.05
CA THR A 118 2.23 8.59 15.01
C THR A 118 2.06 7.75 13.76
N THR A 119 0.81 7.39 13.44
CA THR A 119 0.48 6.55 12.29
C THR A 119 0.92 7.21 10.98
N ASN A 120 0.63 8.51 10.81
CA ASN A 120 1.03 9.25 9.60
C ASN A 120 2.56 9.39 9.50
N ALA A 121 3.26 9.62 10.60
CA ALA A 121 4.72 9.70 10.61
C ALA A 121 5.37 8.37 10.19
N ILE A 122 4.81 7.23 10.61
CA ILE A 122 5.29 5.90 10.16
C ILE A 122 5.03 5.70 8.67
N ILE A 123 3.84 6.06 8.17
CA ILE A 123 3.54 5.97 6.73
C ILE A 123 4.50 6.84 5.92
N GLU A 124 4.82 8.05 6.38
CA GLU A 124 5.80 8.92 5.72
C GLU A 124 7.21 8.30 5.71
N ALA A 125 7.65 7.73 6.83
CA ALA A 125 8.97 7.13 6.98
C ALA A 125 9.16 5.81 6.21
N PHE A 126 8.10 5.00 6.06
CA PHE A 126 8.15 3.66 5.47
C PHE A 126 7.34 3.50 4.18
N GLY A 127 6.59 4.52 3.75
CA GLY A 127 5.70 4.43 2.60
C GLY A 127 6.39 4.10 1.27
N ASN A 128 7.71 4.27 1.18
CA ASN A 128 8.53 3.88 0.03
C ASN A 128 9.24 2.53 0.18
N ASP A 129 9.20 1.91 1.35
CA ASP A 129 9.76 0.59 1.61
C ASP A 129 8.94 -0.51 0.92
N LEU A 130 9.62 -1.47 0.27
CA LEU A 130 8.96 -2.51 -0.52
C LEU A 130 8.18 -3.49 0.35
N VAL A 131 8.68 -3.83 1.54
CA VAL A 131 7.99 -4.71 2.49
C VAL A 131 6.75 -4.00 3.01
N PHE A 132 6.90 -2.73 3.41
CA PHE A 132 5.77 -1.93 3.88
C PHE A 132 4.68 -1.80 2.81
N LYS A 133 5.06 -1.52 1.55
CA LYS A 133 4.11 -1.45 0.43
C LYS A 133 3.38 -2.76 0.19
N ALA A 134 4.10 -3.88 0.13
CA ALA A 134 3.50 -5.20 -0.08
C ALA A 134 2.50 -5.54 1.03
N LYS A 135 2.89 -5.36 2.30
CA LYS A 135 2.02 -5.59 3.46
C LYS A 135 0.82 -4.64 3.48
N SER A 136 1.00 -3.40 3.03
CA SER A 136 -0.08 -2.42 2.94
C SER A 136 -1.11 -2.81 1.89
N GLN A 137 -0.66 -3.35 0.75
CA GLN A 137 -1.57 -3.87 -0.27
C GLN A 137 -2.36 -5.08 0.25
N GLU A 138 -1.68 -6.08 0.84
CA GLU A 138 -2.34 -7.24 1.45
C GLU A 138 -3.38 -6.84 2.49
N ALA A 139 -3.03 -5.89 3.37
CA ALA A 139 -3.94 -5.37 4.38
C ALA A 139 -5.13 -4.62 3.76
N THR A 140 -4.92 -3.87 2.67
CA THR A 140 -6.00 -3.18 1.94
C THR A 140 -6.99 -4.19 1.38
N ASP A 141 -6.50 -5.21 0.67
CA ASP A 141 -7.35 -6.22 0.04
C ASP A 141 -8.14 -7.02 1.09
N ALA A 142 -7.49 -7.41 2.19
CA ALA A 142 -8.13 -8.10 3.30
C ALA A 142 -9.21 -7.24 3.99
N LEU A 143 -8.95 -5.94 4.18
CA LEU A 143 -9.90 -5.01 4.79
C LEU A 143 -11.12 -4.80 3.88
N LEU A 144 -10.91 -4.58 2.58
CA LEU A 144 -12.01 -4.38 1.64
C LEU A 144 -12.89 -5.62 1.52
N LYS A 145 -12.28 -6.82 1.44
CA LYS A 145 -13.02 -8.08 1.41
C LYS A 145 -13.85 -8.28 2.67
N ARG A 146 -13.23 -8.11 3.85
CA ARG A 146 -13.93 -8.24 5.13
C ARG A 146 -15.04 -7.21 5.28
N ASP A 147 -14.80 -5.97 4.86
CA ASP A 147 -15.80 -4.90 4.92
C ASP A 147 -17.01 -5.22 4.03
N ALA A 148 -16.80 -5.74 2.83
CA ALA A 148 -17.90 -6.18 1.96
C ALA A 148 -18.68 -7.37 2.54
N GLU A 149 -17.99 -8.37 3.11
CA GLU A 149 -18.62 -9.51 3.79
C GLU A 149 -19.42 -9.09 5.02
N ASP A 150 -18.89 -8.16 5.82
CA ASP A 150 -19.56 -7.63 7.00
C ASP A 150 -20.79 -6.79 6.60
N ASP A 151 -20.65 -5.91 5.59
CA ASP A 151 -21.77 -5.08 5.12
C ASP A 151 -22.91 -5.95 4.56
N GLN A 152 -22.60 -7.04 3.85
CA GLN A 152 -23.61 -7.99 3.39
C GLN A 152 -24.31 -8.68 4.57
N LYS A 153 -23.57 -9.19 5.56
CA LYS A 153 -24.17 -9.84 6.74
C LYS A 153 -25.05 -8.88 7.55
N LEU A 154 -24.63 -7.62 7.66
CA LEU A 154 -25.43 -6.59 8.32
C LEU A 154 -26.71 -6.30 7.52
N ALA A 155 -26.62 -6.20 6.19
CA ALA A 155 -27.79 -6.02 5.33
C ALA A 155 -28.76 -7.22 5.42
N ASP A 156 -28.25 -8.45 5.42
CA ASP A 156 -29.06 -9.66 5.59
C ASP A 156 -29.76 -9.69 6.96
N GLY A 157 -29.04 -9.31 8.02
CA GLY A 157 -29.61 -9.22 9.37
C GLY A 157 -30.69 -8.13 9.49
N ILE A 158 -30.55 -7.02 8.77
CA ILE A 158 -31.59 -6.00 8.66
C ILE A 158 -32.80 -6.54 7.89
N ALA A 159 -32.59 -7.21 6.76
CA ALA A 159 -33.68 -7.82 5.98
C ALA A 159 -34.48 -8.82 6.82
N LEU A 160 -33.79 -9.66 7.60
CA LEU A 160 -34.41 -10.58 8.54
C LEU A 160 -35.20 -9.86 9.64
N ALA A 161 -34.68 -8.74 10.17
CA ALA A 161 -35.40 -7.92 11.15
C ALA A 161 -36.68 -7.29 10.57
N VAL A 162 -36.65 -6.88 9.31
CA VAL A 162 -37.83 -6.39 8.58
C VAL A 162 -38.85 -7.51 8.38
N GLU A 163 -38.41 -8.69 7.92
CA GLU A 163 -39.28 -9.87 7.75
C GLU A 163 -39.98 -10.25 9.07
N ARG A 164 -39.26 -10.15 10.19
CA ARG A 164 -39.77 -10.41 11.54
C ARG A 164 -40.63 -9.29 12.11
N ASN A 165 -40.87 -8.20 11.36
CA ASN A 165 -41.57 -7.00 11.81
C ASN A 165 -40.96 -6.36 13.08
N VAL A 166 -39.64 -6.49 13.26
CA VAL A 166 -38.90 -5.80 14.33
C VAL A 166 -38.48 -4.40 13.88
N LEU A 167 -38.20 -4.24 12.59
CA LEU A 167 -37.91 -2.95 11.95
C LEU A 167 -38.90 -2.68 10.81
N ASP A 168 -39.18 -1.40 10.58
CA ASP A 168 -39.93 -0.97 9.40
C ASP A 168 -39.13 -1.23 8.13
N ALA A 169 -39.80 -1.74 7.09
CA ALA A 169 -39.16 -2.02 5.80
C ALA A 169 -38.58 -0.76 5.12
N HIS A 170 -39.16 0.41 5.40
CA HIS A 170 -38.79 1.67 4.77
C HIS A 170 -38.67 2.78 5.83
N VAL A 171 -37.46 2.93 6.37
CA VAL A 171 -37.15 4.09 7.21
C VAL A 171 -36.64 5.21 6.31
N GLN A 172 -37.39 6.31 6.23
CA GLN A 172 -36.84 7.54 5.68
C GLN A 172 -35.79 8.06 6.67
N VAL A 173 -34.56 8.25 6.22
CA VAL A 173 -33.51 8.92 6.99
C VAL A 173 -33.09 10.20 6.31
N GLU A 174 -32.53 11.10 7.11
CA GLU A 174 -32.04 12.38 6.65
C GLU A 174 -30.83 12.21 5.69
N PRO A 175 -30.51 13.20 4.85
CA PRO A 175 -29.37 13.13 3.94
C PRO A 175 -28.03 12.93 4.66
N VAL A 176 -27.14 12.18 4.01
CA VAL A 176 -25.78 11.93 4.51
C VAL A 176 -24.81 12.91 3.87
N HIS A 177 -24.00 13.58 4.70
CA HIS A 177 -22.95 14.48 4.27
C HIS A 177 -21.64 13.71 4.08
N THR A 178 -21.20 13.57 2.83
CA THR A 178 -19.94 12.89 2.53
C THR A 178 -18.73 13.78 2.83
N ILE A 179 -17.77 13.26 3.59
CA ILE A 179 -16.49 13.91 3.90
C ILE A 179 -15.36 13.03 3.36
N ASN A 180 -14.64 13.53 2.37
CA ASN A 180 -13.41 12.89 1.91
C ASN A 180 -12.29 13.17 2.91
N VAL A 181 -11.74 12.11 3.51
CA VAL A 181 -10.69 12.20 4.53
C VAL A 181 -9.27 12.22 3.94
N THR A 182 -9.13 12.01 2.63
CA THR A 182 -7.82 11.98 1.95
C THR A 182 -7.13 13.34 2.07
N GLY A 183 -5.90 13.34 2.58
CA GLY A 183 -5.13 14.57 2.80
C GLY A 183 -5.62 15.47 3.94
N ARG A 184 -6.54 14.98 4.79
CA ARG A 184 -7.05 15.72 5.95
C ARG A 184 -6.60 15.07 7.26
N SER A 185 -6.29 15.89 8.26
CA SER A 185 -6.04 15.41 9.63
C SER A 185 -7.37 15.04 10.32
N ALA A 186 -7.30 14.23 11.37
CA ALA A 186 -8.48 13.90 12.16
C ALA A 186 -9.13 15.15 12.78
N ASP A 187 -8.31 16.15 13.15
CA ASP A 187 -8.79 17.43 13.64
C ASP A 187 -9.56 18.23 12.59
N GLN A 188 -9.09 18.25 11.33
CA GLN A 188 -9.81 18.91 10.24
C GLN A 188 -11.14 18.22 9.93
N VAL A 189 -11.16 16.88 9.93
CA VAL A 189 -12.39 16.10 9.72
C VAL A 189 -13.39 16.36 10.84
N ALA A 190 -12.94 16.32 12.09
CA ALA A 190 -13.78 16.63 13.24
C ALA A 190 -14.30 18.08 13.23
N GLU A 191 -13.49 19.03 12.76
CA GLU A 191 -13.91 20.42 12.62
C GLU A 191 -15.07 20.59 11.63
N ILE A 192 -15.00 19.91 10.48
CA ILE A 192 -16.09 19.95 9.48
C ILE A 192 -17.39 19.42 10.07
N VAL A 193 -17.32 18.30 10.79
CA VAL A 193 -18.49 17.71 11.45
C VAL A 193 -19.04 18.68 12.51
N TYR A 194 -18.16 19.23 13.36
CA TYR A 194 -18.53 20.16 14.42
C TYR A 194 -19.21 21.41 13.86
N THR A 195 -18.58 22.11 12.91
CA THR A 195 -19.14 23.31 12.27
C THR A 195 -20.48 23.01 11.64
N LYS A 196 -20.63 21.87 10.97
CA LYS A 196 -21.91 21.50 10.36
C LYS A 196 -23.02 21.26 11.40
N CYS A 197 -22.65 20.73 12.57
CA CYS A 197 -23.57 20.58 13.70
C CYS A 197 -23.90 21.91 14.40
N MET A 198 -23.06 22.95 14.26
CA MET A 198 -23.31 24.29 14.82
C MET A 198 -24.09 25.19 13.86
N GLU A 199 -23.90 25.05 12.53
CA GLU A 199 -24.56 25.86 11.50
C GLU A 199 -26.10 25.82 11.56
N SER A 200 -26.66 24.74 12.11
CA SER A 200 -28.09 24.51 12.27
C SER A 200 -28.69 25.14 13.55
N GLU A 201 -27.89 25.82 14.36
CA GLU A 201 -28.33 26.50 15.58
C GLU A 201 -28.71 27.96 15.27
N GLU A 202 -29.91 28.22 14.77
CA GLU A 202 -30.45 29.60 14.68
C GLU A 202 -30.77 30.21 16.06
N ASN A 203 -30.62 29.47 17.17
CA ASN A 203 -30.84 29.95 18.52
C ASN A 203 -29.69 29.55 19.45
N GLU A 204 -28.75 30.47 19.66
CA GLU A 204 -27.54 30.34 20.50
C GLU A 204 -27.81 30.05 22.01
N ASN A 205 -29.07 29.94 22.44
CA ASN A 205 -29.43 29.91 23.86
C ASN A 205 -30.03 28.60 24.40
N GLU A 206 -30.19 27.56 23.58
CA GLU A 206 -30.57 26.23 24.07
C GLU A 206 -29.57 25.18 23.57
N LEU A 207 -28.75 24.66 24.50
CA LEU A 207 -27.95 23.46 24.32
C LEU A 207 -28.88 22.26 24.08
N THR A 208 -29.42 22.16 22.88
CA THR A 208 -30.25 21.03 22.47
C THR A 208 -29.34 19.82 22.25
N GLY A 209 -29.61 18.74 22.99
CA GLY A 209 -28.90 17.49 22.76
C GLY A 209 -29.24 16.93 21.38
N ARG A 210 -28.29 16.18 20.81
CA ARG A 210 -28.33 15.75 19.41
C ARG A 210 -27.69 14.39 19.25
N ILE A 211 -28.05 13.70 18.18
CA ILE A 211 -27.41 12.45 17.78
C ILE A 211 -26.55 12.77 16.54
N VAL A 212 -25.27 12.43 16.54
CA VAL A 212 -24.36 12.61 15.40
C VAL A 212 -23.94 11.24 14.91
N VAL A 213 -24.29 10.94 13.67
CA VAL A 213 -24.04 9.64 13.02
C VAL A 213 -22.81 9.75 12.13
N ILE A 214 -21.80 8.90 12.37
CA ILE A 214 -20.57 8.83 11.58
C ILE A 214 -20.42 7.42 10.99
N GLN A 215 -20.60 7.32 9.67
CA GLN A 215 -20.46 6.07 8.94
C GLN A 215 -19.25 6.08 7.99
N GLY A 216 -18.91 4.92 7.44
CA GLY A 216 -17.83 4.77 6.47
C GLY A 216 -17.07 3.45 6.65
N LEU A 217 -16.14 3.19 5.73
CA LEU A 217 -15.33 1.97 5.74
C LEU A 217 -14.38 1.90 6.95
N SER A 218 -13.86 0.71 7.22
CA SER A 218 -12.82 0.52 8.22
C SER A 218 -11.53 1.21 7.77
N GLY A 219 -10.85 1.88 8.69
CA GLY A 219 -9.64 2.65 8.38
C GLY A 219 -9.86 4.09 7.90
N CYS A 220 -11.12 4.51 7.63
CA CYS A 220 -11.44 5.92 7.29
C CYS A 220 -11.28 6.89 8.47
N GLY A 221 -11.02 6.42 9.69
CA GLY A 221 -10.76 7.27 10.86
C GLY A 221 -11.98 7.60 11.72
N LYS A 222 -13.11 6.89 11.57
CA LYS A 222 -14.35 7.14 12.33
C LYS A 222 -14.13 7.28 13.85
N GLY A 223 -13.48 6.29 14.48
CA GLY A 223 -13.26 6.31 15.94
C GLY A 223 -12.32 7.44 16.38
N THR A 224 -11.34 7.79 15.54
CA THR A 224 -10.48 8.95 15.77
C THR A 224 -11.30 10.24 15.68
N THR A 225 -12.16 10.39 14.67
CA THR A 225 -13.07 11.54 14.54
C THR A 225 -14.02 11.64 15.74
N VAL A 226 -14.63 10.54 16.19
CA VAL A 226 -15.46 10.51 17.41
C VAL A 226 -14.66 10.98 18.62
N SER A 227 -13.43 10.49 18.81
CA SER A 227 -12.56 10.88 19.93
C SER A 227 -12.26 12.38 19.92
N LYS A 228 -12.01 12.95 18.73
CA LYS A 228 -11.77 14.40 18.56
C LYS A 228 -13.03 15.24 18.77
N LEU A 229 -14.21 14.71 18.45
CA LEU A 229 -15.49 15.38 18.69
C LEU A 229 -15.90 15.36 20.17
N LEU A 230 -15.61 14.27 20.89
CA LEU A 230 -15.81 14.20 22.35
C LEU A 230 -15.08 15.33 23.09
N GLN A 231 -13.91 15.75 22.59
CA GLN A 231 -13.12 16.84 23.16
C GLN A 231 -13.65 18.24 22.79
N ARG A 232 -14.45 18.35 21.72
CA ARG A 232 -14.96 19.62 21.19
C ARG A 232 -16.34 19.98 21.73
N PHE A 233 -17.23 19.01 21.84
CA PHE A 233 -18.57 19.23 22.38
C PHE A 233 -18.54 19.30 23.91
N HIS A 234 -19.22 20.29 24.49
CA HIS A 234 -19.26 20.52 25.94
C HIS A 234 -19.91 19.38 26.74
N ALA A 235 -20.83 18.62 26.14
CA ALA A 235 -21.56 17.53 26.80
C ALA A 235 -21.79 16.36 25.82
N ALA A 236 -20.70 15.67 25.45
CA ALA A 236 -20.77 14.58 24.48
C ALA A 236 -20.46 13.20 25.06
N VAL A 237 -21.11 12.19 24.50
CA VAL A 237 -20.94 10.77 24.85
C VAL A 237 -20.82 9.95 23.57
N ALA A 238 -19.97 8.93 23.59
CA ALA A 238 -19.84 8.00 22.47
C ALA A 238 -20.70 6.75 22.73
N TRP A 239 -21.56 6.42 21.77
CA TRP A 239 -22.40 5.24 21.80
C TRP A 239 -21.76 4.08 21.02
N SER A 240 -21.85 2.86 21.55
CA SER A 240 -21.30 1.66 20.91
C SER A 240 -22.35 0.55 20.77
N ASN A 241 -22.88 0.39 19.55
CA ASN A 241 -23.72 -0.77 19.21
C ASN A 241 -22.98 -2.10 19.46
N GLY A 242 -21.64 -2.11 19.32
CA GLY A 242 -20.82 -3.28 19.61
C GLY A 242 -20.95 -3.77 21.05
N ASN A 243 -21.15 -2.89 22.03
CA ASN A 243 -21.38 -3.30 23.41
C ASN A 243 -22.75 -3.95 23.60
N VAL A 244 -23.77 -3.51 22.87
CA VAL A 244 -25.10 -4.15 22.88
C VAL A 244 -25.01 -5.55 22.28
N PHE A 245 -24.37 -5.71 21.12
CA PHE A 245 -24.16 -7.04 20.50
C PHE A 245 -23.39 -8.00 21.42
N ARG A 246 -22.31 -7.53 22.06
CA ARG A 246 -21.55 -8.34 23.02
C ARG A 246 -22.38 -8.74 24.24
N SER A 247 -23.21 -7.83 24.73
CA SER A 247 -24.09 -8.08 25.88
C SER A 247 -25.16 -9.12 25.54
N LEU A 248 -25.76 -9.04 24.35
CA LEU A 248 -26.70 -10.06 23.86
C LEU A 248 -26.00 -11.42 23.67
N THR A 249 -24.79 -11.40 23.12
CA THR A 249 -23.99 -12.62 22.94
C THR A 249 -23.66 -13.28 24.29
N LEU A 250 -23.31 -12.48 25.31
CA LEU A 250 -23.09 -12.98 26.66
C LEU A 250 -24.36 -13.64 27.23
N LEU A 251 -25.52 -12.99 27.10
CA LEU A 251 -26.80 -13.55 27.56
C LEU A 251 -27.16 -14.85 26.83
N ALA A 252 -26.93 -14.92 25.52
CA ALA A 252 -27.16 -16.13 24.74
C ALA A 252 -26.26 -17.30 25.19
N LEU A 253 -24.98 -17.01 25.49
CA LEU A 253 -24.05 -18.03 25.99
C LEU A 253 -24.40 -18.51 27.40
N GLU A 254 -24.77 -17.61 28.31
CA GLU A 254 -25.21 -18.00 29.64
C GLU A 254 -26.56 -18.74 29.59
N HIS A 255 -27.46 -18.38 28.68
CA HIS A 255 -28.70 -19.12 28.42
C HIS A 255 -28.44 -20.58 28.05
N CYS A 256 -27.50 -20.81 27.12
CA CYS A 256 -27.06 -22.15 26.72
C CYS A 256 -26.44 -22.92 27.89
N LYS A 257 -25.54 -22.29 28.63
CA LYS A 257 -24.84 -22.88 29.78
C LYS A 257 -25.79 -23.29 30.89
N GLN A 258 -26.78 -22.47 31.23
CA GLN A 258 -27.78 -22.80 32.25
C GLN A 258 -28.67 -23.98 31.87
N ARG A 259 -28.87 -24.19 30.57
CA ARG A 259 -29.68 -25.29 30.03
C ARG A 259 -28.84 -26.50 29.63
N ASN A 260 -27.52 -26.42 29.82
CA ASN A 260 -26.56 -27.45 29.43
C ASN A 260 -26.68 -27.85 27.95
N ILE A 261 -26.85 -26.85 27.07
CA ILE A 261 -26.88 -27.01 25.62
C ILE A 261 -25.69 -26.27 24.98
N GLU A 262 -25.25 -26.74 23.81
CA GLU A 262 -24.26 -26.02 23.02
C GLU A 262 -24.89 -24.77 22.37
N PHE A 263 -24.08 -23.74 22.15
CA PHE A 263 -24.53 -22.58 21.39
C PHE A 263 -24.75 -22.96 19.92
N SER A 264 -25.94 -22.69 19.40
CA SER A 264 -26.30 -22.86 18.00
C SER A 264 -27.34 -21.84 17.55
N GLU A 265 -27.46 -21.60 16.25
CA GLU A 265 -28.42 -20.64 15.68
C GLU A 265 -29.87 -20.90 16.06
N SER A 266 -30.22 -22.15 16.41
CA SER A 266 -31.56 -22.53 16.88
C SER A 266 -32.03 -21.81 18.14
N ILE A 267 -31.12 -21.29 18.97
CA ILE A 267 -31.49 -20.49 20.15
C ILE A 267 -31.70 -19.00 19.82
N LEU A 268 -31.36 -18.56 18.61
CA LEU A 268 -31.47 -17.16 18.18
C LEU A 268 -32.87 -16.85 17.64
N THR A 269 -33.87 -17.14 18.47
CA THR A 269 -35.30 -16.95 18.17
C THR A 269 -35.76 -15.54 18.57
N PRO A 270 -36.82 -15.00 17.92
CA PRO A 270 -37.42 -13.72 18.32
C PRO A 270 -37.84 -13.67 19.80
N GLU A 271 -38.33 -14.78 20.35
CA GLU A 271 -38.74 -14.88 21.76
C GLU A 271 -37.55 -14.70 22.70
N ASN A 272 -36.43 -15.36 22.38
CA ASN A 272 -35.22 -15.26 23.17
C ASN A 272 -34.60 -13.86 23.09
N PHE A 273 -34.56 -13.24 21.90
CA PHE A 273 -34.09 -11.86 21.78
C PHE A 273 -34.96 -10.88 22.55
N ARG A 274 -36.30 -11.02 22.49
CA ARG A 274 -37.23 -10.21 23.29
C ARG A 274 -36.94 -10.35 24.79
N MET A 275 -36.72 -11.58 25.25
CA MET A 275 -36.36 -11.84 26.64
C MET A 275 -35.03 -11.19 27.01
N TRP A 276 -33.98 -11.37 26.20
CA TRP A 276 -32.64 -10.83 26.49
C TRP A 276 -32.59 -9.30 26.43
N ILE A 277 -33.31 -8.66 25.51
CA ILE A 277 -33.42 -7.20 25.48
C ILE A 277 -34.12 -6.68 26.74
N ASN A 278 -35.13 -7.39 27.24
CA ASN A 278 -35.78 -7.03 28.52
C ASN A 278 -34.87 -7.21 29.74
N CYS A 279 -33.72 -7.89 29.60
CA CYS A 279 -32.68 -7.91 30.63
C CYS A 279 -31.86 -6.62 30.67
N PHE A 280 -32.00 -5.73 29.68
CA PHE A 280 -31.32 -4.44 29.65
C PHE A 280 -32.19 -3.34 30.25
N GLN A 281 -31.60 -2.59 31.18
CA GLN A 281 -32.14 -1.33 31.67
C GLN A 281 -31.14 -0.22 31.36
N PHE A 282 -31.56 0.76 30.56
CA PHE A 282 -30.75 1.93 30.25
C PHE A 282 -31.20 3.13 31.09
N ASP A 283 -30.28 3.69 31.88
CA ASP A 283 -30.59 4.82 32.76
C ASP A 283 -29.34 5.66 33.08
N LEU A 284 -29.55 6.79 33.76
CA LEU A 284 -28.50 7.64 34.31
C LEU A 284 -28.06 7.11 35.69
N PHE A 285 -26.81 6.66 35.78
CA PHE A 285 -26.16 6.24 37.03
C PHE A 285 -25.17 7.32 37.52
N PRO A 286 -24.62 7.22 38.74
CA PRO A 286 -23.67 8.22 39.26
C PRO A 286 -22.46 8.48 38.34
N GLU A 287 -22.02 7.47 37.59
CA GLU A 287 -20.90 7.52 36.66
C GLU A 287 -21.31 7.93 35.23
N GLY A 288 -22.61 8.16 34.99
CA GLY A 288 -23.18 8.52 33.69
C GLY A 288 -24.22 7.52 33.17
N TYR A 289 -24.64 7.72 31.92
CA TYR A 289 -25.55 6.79 31.26
C TYR A 289 -24.90 5.43 31.04
N ASP A 290 -25.64 4.36 31.34
CA ASP A 290 -25.15 3.00 31.17
C ASP A 290 -26.30 2.01 30.95
N ILE A 291 -25.95 0.79 30.55
CA ILE A 291 -26.85 -0.34 30.43
C ILE A 291 -26.58 -1.26 31.63
N SER A 292 -27.57 -1.42 32.51
CA SER A 292 -27.58 -2.47 33.52
C SER A 292 -28.16 -3.75 32.91
N ILE A 293 -27.41 -4.84 32.96
CA ILE A 293 -27.84 -6.18 32.54
C ILE A 293 -28.31 -6.96 33.75
N ARG A 294 -29.53 -7.51 33.71
CA ARG A 294 -30.11 -8.38 34.73
C ARG A 294 -30.87 -9.54 34.07
N GLY A 295 -30.23 -10.69 33.96
CA GLY A 295 -30.84 -11.90 33.38
C GLY A 295 -29.82 -12.96 33.03
N GLU A 296 -30.27 -14.20 32.84
CA GLU A 296 -29.41 -15.37 32.54
C GLU A 296 -28.18 -15.45 33.47
N GLY A 297 -28.36 -15.14 34.77
CA GLY A 297 -27.27 -15.19 35.76
C GLY A 297 -26.27 -14.03 35.69
N VAL A 298 -26.45 -13.09 34.77
CA VAL A 298 -25.65 -11.87 34.65
C VAL A 298 -26.31 -10.75 35.45
N SER A 299 -25.54 -10.11 36.34
CA SER A 299 -25.93 -8.87 37.01
C SER A 299 -24.73 -7.92 37.03
N ALA A 300 -24.67 -7.01 36.04
CA ALA A 300 -23.55 -6.09 35.89
C ALA A 300 -23.96 -4.88 35.04
N ARG A 301 -23.21 -3.78 35.18
CA ARG A 301 -23.31 -2.66 34.23
C ARG A 301 -22.33 -2.86 33.08
N VAL A 302 -22.73 -2.48 31.86
CA VAL A 302 -21.90 -2.68 30.67
C VAL A 302 -20.56 -1.97 30.80
N SER A 303 -20.49 -0.75 31.35
CA SER A 303 -19.21 -0.06 31.58
C SER A 303 -18.21 -0.86 32.41
N GLN A 304 -18.68 -1.69 33.36
CA GLN A 304 -17.85 -2.49 34.26
C GLN A 304 -17.28 -3.73 33.58
N ILE A 305 -17.95 -4.24 32.54
CA ILE A 305 -17.61 -5.52 31.90
C ILE A 305 -17.18 -5.38 30.43
N ALA A 306 -17.32 -4.19 29.84
CA ALA A 306 -17.06 -3.93 28.42
C ALA A 306 -15.63 -4.25 27.98
N ASN A 307 -14.66 -4.05 28.87
CA ASN A 307 -13.25 -4.31 28.60
C ASN A 307 -12.73 -5.63 29.18
N THR A 308 -13.58 -6.41 29.83
CA THR A 308 -13.22 -7.69 30.46
C THR A 308 -14.07 -8.83 29.89
N ILE A 309 -15.21 -9.14 30.51
CA ILE A 309 -16.09 -10.27 30.15
C ILE A 309 -16.55 -10.15 28.70
N LEU A 310 -16.96 -8.96 28.25
CA LEU A 310 -17.47 -8.77 26.89
C LEU A 310 -16.40 -8.90 25.80
N LYS A 311 -15.11 -8.91 26.15
CA LYS A 311 -13.98 -9.10 25.23
C LYS A 311 -13.38 -10.50 25.29
N GLN A 312 -13.92 -11.40 26.12
CA GLN A 312 -13.40 -12.76 26.20
C GLN A 312 -13.55 -13.49 24.85
N PRO A 313 -12.60 -14.40 24.49
CA PRO A 313 -12.62 -15.08 23.20
C PRO A 313 -13.90 -15.88 22.92
N ASN A 314 -14.50 -16.46 23.95
CA ASN A 314 -15.78 -17.18 23.85
C ASN A 314 -16.94 -16.25 23.44
N VAL A 315 -16.99 -15.02 23.94
CA VAL A 315 -17.98 -14.02 23.49
C VAL A 315 -17.63 -13.57 22.07
N ALA A 316 -16.39 -13.16 21.85
CA ALA A 316 -15.93 -12.60 20.56
C ALA A 316 -16.21 -13.51 19.36
N LYS A 317 -16.02 -14.84 19.55
CA LYS A 317 -16.27 -15.86 18.53
C LYS A 317 -17.71 -15.85 17.98
N PHE A 318 -18.71 -15.60 18.82
CA PHE A 318 -20.12 -15.74 18.45
C PHE A 318 -20.82 -14.41 18.12
N ILE A 319 -20.13 -13.27 18.28
CA ILE A 319 -20.68 -11.95 17.94
C ILE A 319 -21.22 -11.91 16.50
N PRO A 320 -20.50 -12.38 15.46
CA PRO A 320 -21.00 -12.28 14.09
C PRO A 320 -22.33 -13.03 13.90
N THR A 321 -22.45 -14.22 14.49
CA THR A 321 -23.66 -15.04 14.44
C THR A 321 -24.81 -14.38 15.20
N VAL A 322 -24.57 -13.86 16.41
CA VAL A 322 -25.65 -13.16 17.15
C VAL A 322 -26.06 -11.88 16.43
N ALA A 323 -25.11 -11.14 15.86
CA ALA A 323 -25.36 -9.89 15.16
C ALA A 323 -26.20 -10.08 13.89
N SER A 324 -26.07 -11.20 13.16
CA SER A 324 -26.89 -11.46 11.98
C SER A 324 -28.36 -11.74 12.30
N TYR A 325 -28.70 -12.04 13.55
CA TYR A 325 -30.09 -12.32 13.98
C TYR A 325 -30.72 -11.23 14.83
N SER A 326 -29.93 -10.26 15.32
CA SER A 326 -30.36 -9.27 16.33
C SER A 326 -30.25 -7.81 15.90
N GLN A 327 -30.02 -7.53 14.60
CA GLN A 327 -29.87 -6.15 14.10
C GLN A 327 -31.05 -5.27 14.51
N GLY A 328 -32.28 -5.77 14.34
CA GLY A 328 -33.49 -5.00 14.62
C GLY A 328 -33.63 -4.60 16.08
N GLU A 329 -33.40 -5.55 16.97
CA GLU A 329 -33.45 -5.36 18.41
C GLU A 329 -32.37 -4.38 18.87
N VAL A 330 -31.14 -4.53 18.36
CA VAL A 330 -30.02 -3.65 18.72
C VAL A 330 -30.24 -2.23 18.21
N VAL A 331 -30.67 -2.06 16.96
CA VAL A 331 -30.97 -0.75 16.37
C VAL A 331 -32.09 -0.05 17.14
N SER A 332 -33.18 -0.75 17.43
CA SER A 332 -34.33 -0.20 18.18
C SER A 332 -33.92 0.23 19.59
N PHE A 333 -33.19 -0.64 20.30
CA PHE A 333 -32.69 -0.33 21.63
C PHE A 333 -31.71 0.85 21.61
N ALA A 334 -30.78 0.89 20.65
CA ALA A 334 -29.83 1.98 20.49
C ALA A 334 -30.53 3.31 20.21
N GLN A 335 -31.48 3.36 19.26
CA GLN A 335 -32.23 4.57 18.96
C GLN A 335 -32.94 5.11 20.22
N MET A 336 -33.57 4.24 21.01
CA MET A 336 -34.22 4.61 22.26
C MET A 336 -33.22 5.25 23.25
N CYS A 337 -32.08 4.60 23.48
CA CYS A 337 -31.05 5.09 24.41
C CYS A 337 -30.47 6.43 23.97
N MET A 338 -30.10 6.54 22.69
CA MET A 338 -29.55 7.78 22.12
C MET A 338 -30.56 8.92 22.14
N THR A 339 -31.84 8.63 21.88
CA THR A 339 -32.91 9.63 21.96
C THR A 339 -33.10 10.12 23.39
N LYS A 340 -33.03 9.23 24.39
CA LYS A 340 -33.10 9.61 25.81
C LYS A 340 -31.94 10.54 26.18
N MET A 341 -30.69 10.17 25.87
CA MET A 341 -29.53 11.02 26.13
C MET A 341 -29.61 12.38 25.42
N ALA A 342 -30.05 12.42 24.17
CA ALA A 342 -30.22 13.67 23.44
C ALA A 342 -31.31 14.57 24.06
N ARG A 343 -32.43 14.00 24.54
CA ARG A 343 -33.46 14.77 25.27
C ARG A 343 -32.93 15.34 26.58
N ASP A 344 -31.98 14.64 27.20
CA ASP A 344 -31.32 15.07 28.43
C ASP A 344 -30.14 16.05 28.16
N GLY A 345 -30.03 16.57 26.93
CA GLY A 345 -29.09 17.64 26.56
C GLY A 345 -27.72 17.17 26.05
N LEU A 346 -27.52 15.86 25.83
CA LEU A 346 -26.24 15.31 25.38
C LEU A 346 -26.08 15.29 23.87
N THR A 347 -24.85 15.52 23.41
CA THR A 347 -24.41 15.17 22.05
C THR A 347 -23.96 13.72 22.01
N VAL A 348 -24.78 12.86 21.43
CA VAL A 348 -24.53 11.43 21.31
C VAL A 348 -23.82 11.16 19.98
N LEU A 349 -22.56 10.76 20.04
CA LEU A 349 -21.77 10.38 18.88
C LEU A 349 -21.89 8.87 18.65
N VAL A 350 -22.41 8.46 17.50
CA VAL A 350 -22.51 7.05 17.11
C VAL A 350 -21.73 6.81 15.83
N GLU A 351 -20.84 5.84 15.86
CA GLU A 351 -20.13 5.36 14.68
C GLU A 351 -20.52 3.93 14.29
N GLY A 352 -20.46 3.62 13.00
CA GLY A 352 -20.79 2.29 12.52
C GLY A 352 -20.74 2.11 11.01
N ARG A 353 -21.40 1.05 10.54
CA ARG A 353 -21.60 0.73 9.12
C ARG A 353 -22.92 1.30 8.63
N ALA A 354 -22.97 1.66 7.34
CA ALA A 354 -24.14 2.27 6.74
C ALA A 354 -25.42 1.41 6.89
N PRO A 355 -25.42 0.07 6.68
CA PRO A 355 -26.64 -0.73 6.80
C PRO A 355 -27.32 -0.62 8.17
N THR A 356 -26.55 -0.72 9.26
CA THR A 356 -27.09 -0.59 10.63
C THR A 356 -27.50 0.85 10.95
N LEU A 357 -26.70 1.84 10.54
CA LEU A 357 -26.98 3.24 10.86
C LEU A 357 -28.10 3.84 10.02
N ALA A 358 -28.48 3.23 8.89
CA ALA A 358 -29.61 3.63 8.04
C ALA A 358 -30.98 3.58 8.74
N TYR A 359 -31.03 3.07 9.97
CA TYR A 359 -32.25 3.01 10.79
C TYR A 359 -32.20 3.92 12.02
N ILE A 360 -31.09 4.61 12.25
CA ILE A 360 -30.95 5.61 13.30
C ILE A 360 -31.40 6.95 12.75
N ARG A 361 -32.33 7.65 13.40
CA ARG A 361 -32.81 8.97 12.96
C ARG A 361 -31.90 10.07 13.50
N SER A 362 -31.43 10.94 12.61
CA SER A 362 -30.64 12.11 12.98
C SER A 362 -30.45 13.03 11.77
N PRO A 363 -30.59 14.36 11.91
CA PRO A 363 -30.21 15.31 10.85
C PRO A 363 -28.69 15.45 10.65
N TYR A 364 -27.89 14.98 11.61
CA TYR A 364 -26.43 15.10 11.63
C TYR A 364 -25.78 13.78 11.20
N ARG A 365 -25.80 13.51 9.90
CA ARG A 365 -25.25 12.27 9.32
C ARG A 365 -24.06 12.57 8.45
N PHE A 366 -22.97 11.86 8.69
CA PHE A 366 -21.71 12.04 8.00
C PHE A 366 -21.15 10.70 7.53
N GLU A 367 -20.64 10.66 6.32
CA GLU A 367 -19.94 9.49 5.78
C GLU A 367 -18.49 9.84 5.46
N LEU A 368 -17.56 9.15 6.12
CA LEU A 368 -16.14 9.30 5.88
C LEU A 368 -15.72 8.41 4.71
N THR A 369 -15.40 9.03 3.59
CA THR A 369 -14.92 8.36 2.37
C THR A 369 -13.43 8.61 2.16
N MET A 370 -12.79 7.68 1.47
CA MET A 370 -11.39 7.76 1.11
C MET A 370 -11.25 7.46 -0.38
N ASN A 371 -10.64 8.37 -1.12
CA ASN A 371 -10.47 8.22 -2.56
C ASN A 371 -9.35 7.25 -2.92
N ASP A 372 -8.38 7.08 -2.02
CA ASP A 372 -7.24 6.19 -2.19
C ASP A 372 -7.31 5.05 -1.16
N PRO A 373 -7.82 3.87 -1.54
CA PRO A 373 -7.93 2.72 -0.65
C PRO A 373 -6.58 2.23 -0.12
N SER A 374 -5.46 2.52 -0.79
CA SER A 374 -4.12 2.05 -0.36
C SER A 374 -3.72 2.63 1.00
N LEU A 375 -4.26 3.80 1.35
CA LEU A 375 -4.06 4.41 2.66
C LEU A 375 -4.72 3.62 3.80
N LEU A 376 -5.76 2.81 3.54
CA LEU A 376 -6.38 1.96 4.54
C LEU A 376 -5.40 0.90 5.05
N GLY A 377 -4.78 0.18 4.11
CA GLY A 377 -3.77 -0.82 4.43
C GLY A 377 -2.50 -0.20 5.01
N ALA A 378 -2.05 0.95 4.47
CA ALA A 378 -0.89 1.66 5.02
C ALA A 378 -1.09 2.05 6.49
N ARG A 379 -2.26 2.56 6.86
CA ARG A 379 -2.62 2.86 8.26
C ARG A 379 -2.61 1.60 9.12
N ARG A 380 -3.20 0.51 8.63
CA ARG A 380 -3.25 -0.76 9.37
C ARG A 380 -1.86 -1.34 9.61
N VAL A 381 -0.99 -1.29 8.61
CA VAL A 381 0.39 -1.76 8.70
C VAL A 381 1.19 -0.87 9.63
N ALA A 382 1.06 0.46 9.53
CA ALA A 382 1.72 1.40 10.42
C ALA A 382 1.34 1.17 11.90
N GLN A 383 0.07 0.89 12.20
CA GLN A 383 -0.39 0.56 13.55
C GLN A 383 0.20 -0.76 14.06
N ARG A 384 0.27 -1.80 13.22
CA ARG A 384 0.91 -3.08 13.58
C ARG A 384 2.40 -2.92 13.82
N LEU A 385 3.08 -2.18 12.93
CA LEU A 385 4.50 -1.87 13.04
C LEU A 385 4.77 -1.12 14.34
N LEU A 386 3.98 -0.09 14.65
CA LEU A 386 4.08 0.65 15.91
C LEU A 386 3.96 -0.27 17.12
N HIS A 387 2.94 -1.12 17.16
CA HIS A 387 2.69 -2.02 18.27
C HIS A 387 3.89 -2.95 18.52
N LEU A 388 4.38 -3.62 17.46
CA LEU A 388 5.56 -4.49 17.54
C LEU A 388 6.83 -3.72 17.92
N ALA A 389 7.00 -2.51 17.41
CA ALA A 389 8.16 -1.69 17.74
C ALA A 389 8.15 -1.27 19.22
N LEU A 390 7.00 -0.88 19.77
CA LEU A 390 6.88 -0.54 21.18
C LEU A 390 7.10 -1.76 22.09
N GLU A 391 6.63 -2.94 21.70
CA GLU A 391 6.92 -4.19 22.41
C GLU A 391 8.43 -4.47 22.44
N ASN A 392 9.12 -4.32 21.30
CA ASN A 392 10.56 -4.51 21.21
C ASN A 392 11.35 -3.47 22.01
N ILE A 393 10.88 -2.22 22.10
CA ILE A 393 11.51 -1.17 22.91
C ILE A 393 11.35 -1.44 24.41
N GLN A 394 10.22 -2.03 24.82
CA GLN A 394 9.95 -2.38 26.22
C GLN A 394 10.66 -3.67 26.67
N GLN A 395 11.20 -4.46 25.74
CA GLN A 395 12.06 -5.60 26.07
C GLN A 395 13.52 -5.10 26.19
N PRO A 396 14.13 -5.11 27.40
CA PRO A 396 15.54 -4.78 27.52
C PRO A 396 16.38 -5.79 26.72
N PRO A 397 17.48 -5.36 26.06
CA PRO A 397 18.43 -6.31 25.51
C PRO A 397 18.97 -7.20 26.64
N ASP A 398 19.15 -8.50 26.37
CA ASP A 398 19.51 -9.56 27.33
C ASP A 398 20.71 -9.25 28.26
N ASP A 399 21.50 -8.21 27.96
CA ASP A 399 22.70 -7.78 28.69
C ASP A 399 22.56 -6.45 29.49
N THR A 400 21.35 -5.92 29.73
CA THR A 400 21.18 -4.65 30.47
C THR A 400 20.74 -4.82 31.92
N ASP A 401 21.38 -4.05 32.81
CA ASP A 401 21.14 -4.02 34.26
C ASP A 401 19.69 -3.57 34.56
N PRO A 402 18.88 -4.36 35.29
CA PRO A 402 17.48 -4.04 35.58
C PRO A 402 17.26 -2.74 36.38
N TYR A 403 18.31 -2.08 36.85
CA TYR A 403 18.24 -0.81 37.59
C TYR A 403 18.40 0.47 36.73
N GLU A 404 18.59 0.39 35.41
CA GLU A 404 18.68 1.55 34.48
C GLU A 404 17.37 1.83 33.69
N GLN A 405 16.20 1.52 34.25
CA GLN A 405 14.90 1.53 33.54
C GLN A 405 14.30 2.92 33.21
N ASP A 406 14.92 4.03 33.63
CA ASP A 406 14.40 5.40 33.41
C ASP A 406 15.04 6.14 32.22
N SER A 407 15.86 5.47 31.41
CA SER A 407 16.52 6.12 30.26
C SER A 407 15.62 6.11 29.01
N ILE A 408 15.41 7.30 28.42
CA ILE A 408 14.72 7.43 27.13
C ILE A 408 15.50 6.60 26.09
N PRO A 409 14.83 5.70 25.33
CA PRO A 409 15.51 4.87 24.34
C PRO A 409 16.33 5.69 23.36
N SER A 410 17.57 5.27 23.11
CA SER A 410 18.42 5.93 22.11
C SER A 410 17.80 5.81 20.71
N GLN A 411 18.10 6.75 19.82
CA GLN A 411 17.60 6.67 18.45
C GLN A 411 18.00 5.37 17.75
N ALA A 412 19.23 4.88 17.98
CA ALA A 412 19.68 3.62 17.39
C ALA A 412 18.82 2.44 17.84
N HIS A 413 18.39 2.43 19.11
CA HIS A 413 17.46 1.43 19.62
C HIS A 413 16.08 1.56 18.95
N ILE A 414 15.55 2.77 18.81
CA ILE A 414 14.27 3.02 18.13
C ILE A 414 14.32 2.54 16.66
N ASP A 415 15.37 2.89 15.93
CA ASP A 415 15.55 2.53 14.52
C ASP A 415 15.68 1.00 14.36
N ALA A 416 16.38 0.33 15.29
CA ALA A 416 16.50 -1.12 15.32
C ALA A 416 15.15 -1.80 15.61
N ALA A 417 14.39 -1.31 16.60
CA ALA A 417 13.08 -1.85 16.95
C ALA A 417 12.06 -1.72 15.81
N LEU A 418 12.02 -0.56 15.13
CA LEU A 418 11.18 -0.34 13.95
C LEU A 418 11.59 -1.25 12.78
N SER A 419 12.89 -1.47 12.58
CA SER A 419 13.40 -2.36 11.52
C SER A 419 13.04 -3.83 11.80
N ALA A 420 13.21 -4.27 13.06
CA ALA A 420 12.82 -5.60 13.50
C ALA A 420 11.29 -5.81 13.38
N ALA A 421 10.50 -4.81 13.79
CA ALA A 421 9.05 -4.84 13.65
C ALA A 421 8.61 -4.96 12.19
N LEU A 422 9.23 -4.20 11.28
CA LEU A 422 8.95 -4.29 9.85
C LEU A 422 9.28 -5.67 9.27
N ALA A 423 10.38 -6.29 9.70
CA ALA A 423 10.74 -7.65 9.29
C ALA A 423 9.79 -8.73 9.82
N ALA A 424 9.10 -8.47 10.94
CA ALA A 424 8.18 -9.40 11.57
C ALA A 424 6.72 -9.31 11.06
N LEU A 425 6.39 -8.29 10.27
CA LEU A 425 5.05 -8.11 9.67
C LEU A 425 4.72 -9.19 8.63
#